data_AF-A0A3B8LTR8-F1
#
_entry.id   AF-A0A3B8LTR8-F1
#
_cell.length_a   1.000
_cell.length_b   1.000
_cell.length_c   1.000
_cell.angle_alpha   90.00
_cell.angle_beta   90.00
_cell.angle_gamma   90.00
#
_symmetry.space_group_name_H-M   'P 1'
#
loop_
_entity.id
_entity.type
_entity.pdbx_description
1 polymer ?
#
loop_
_entity_poly.entity_id
_entity_poly.type
_entity_poly.pdbx_seq_one_letter_code
_entity_poly.pdbx_strand_id
1 'polypeptide(L)' 'VHIFAPDGTRIGQILLPEICSNVCFGGTKRNRLFMTGSQSLYALYTEAIGAHIT' A
#
# COMPACT_ATOMS: atom_id res chain seq x y z
N VAL A 1 2.18 -4.64 -6.18
CA VAL A 1 1.07 -3.75 -5.76
C VAL A 1 0.97 -2.61 -6.76
N HIS A 2 -0.17 -2.41 -7.42
CA HIS A 2 -0.34 -1.36 -8.43
C HIS A 2 -1.00 -0.13 -7.81
N ILE A 3 -0.52 1.05 -8.17
CA ILE A 3 -1.09 2.34 -7.75
C ILE A 3 -1.82 2.94 -8.95
N PHE A 4 -3.06 3.35 -8.72
CA PHE A 4 -3.90 4.00 -9.70
C PHE A 4 -4.24 5.41 -9.21
N ALA A 5 -4.29 6.36 -10.15
CA ALA A 5 -4.87 7.67 -9.93
C ALA A 5 -6.42 7.56 -9.89
N PRO A 6 -7.14 8.59 -9.38
CA PRO A 6 -8.59 8.56 -9.26
C PRO A 6 -9.35 8.37 -10.58
N ASP A 7 -8.72 8.70 -11.71
CA ASP A 7 -9.24 8.48 -13.07
C ASP A 7 -9.05 7.03 -13.57
N GLY A 8 -8.44 6.15 -12.78
CA GLY A 8 -8.12 4.78 -13.13
C GLY A 8 -6.78 4.61 -13.85
N THR A 9 -6.03 5.68 -14.12
CA THR A 9 -4.72 5.60 -14.76
C THR A 9 -3.71 4.95 -13.83
N ARG A 10 -3.00 3.90 -14.28
CA ARG A 10 -1.94 3.27 -13.49
C ARG A 10 -0.71 4.18 -13.42
N ILE A 11 -0.46 4.77 -12.24
CA ILE A 11 0.65 5.71 -12.02
C ILE A 11 1.91 5.06 -11.46
N GLY A 12 1.83 3.81 -10.97
CA GLY A 12 3.01 3.15 -10.43
C GLY A 12 2.79 1.70 -10.00
N GLN A 13 3.88 1.06 -9.60
CA GLN A 13 3.87 -0.29 -9.05
C GLN A 13 5.00 -0.47 -8.03
N ILE A 14 4.68 -1.03 -6.88
CA ILE A 14 5.67 -1.53 -5.91
C ILE A 14 5.99 -2.96 -6.31
N LEU A 15 7.26 -3.21 -6.60
CA LEU A 15 7.81 -4.54 -6.86
C LEU A 15 8.16 -5.19 -5.53
N LEU A 16 7.53 -6.33 -5.26
CA LEU A 16 7.85 -7.18 -4.12
C LEU A 16 8.43 -8.50 -4.64
N PRO A 17 9.29 -9.17 -3.86
CA PRO A 17 9.86 -10.46 -4.23
C PRO A 17 8.82 -11.61 -4.17
N GLU A 18 7.63 -11.36 -3.62
CA GLU A 18 6.54 -12.34 -3.47
C GLU A 18 5.20 -11.75 -3.94
N ILE A 19 4.23 -12.63 -4.21
CA ILE A 19 2.85 -12.22 -4.54
C ILE A 19 2.21 -11.61 -3.28
N CYS A 20 1.70 -10.39 -3.43
CA CYS A 20 1.01 -9.67 -2.37
C CYS A 20 -0.47 -10.03 -2.38
N SER A 21 -1.01 -10.46 -1.24
CA SER A 21 -2.42 -10.84 -1.08
C SER A 21 -3.32 -9.68 -0.65
N ASN A 22 -2.82 -8.80 0.23
CA ASN A 22 -3.59 -7.70 0.80
C ASN A 22 -2.68 -6.50 1.13
N VAL A 23 -3.27 -5.31 1.21
CA VAL A 23 -2.58 -4.07 1.59
C VAL A 23 -3.45 -3.24 2.54
N CYS A 24 -2.83 -2.55 3.50
CA CYS A 24 -3.54 -1.69 4.45
C CYS A 24 -2.69 -0.51 4.89
N PHE A 25 -3.29 0.68 4.97
CA PHE A 25 -2.66 1.84 5.60
C PHE A 25 -2.80 1.76 7.12
N GLY A 26 -1.70 1.97 7.84
CA GLY A 26 -1.68 1.99 9.29
C GLY A 26 -0.56 2.85 9.88
N GLY A 27 -0.24 2.59 11.15
CA GLY A 27 0.61 3.47 11.96
C GLY A 27 -0.16 4.67 12.51
N THR A 28 0.40 5.34 13.52
CA THR A 28 -0.25 6.44 14.24
C THR A 28 -0.65 7.60 13.32
N LYS A 29 0.12 7.84 12.25
CA LYS A 29 -0.14 8.88 11.25
C LYS A 29 -0.82 8.36 9.98
N ARG A 30 -1.18 7.06 9.91
CA ARG A 30 -1.78 6.39 8.75
C ARG A 30 -1.00 6.55 7.43
N ASN A 31 0.30 6.80 7.52
CA ASN A 31 1.21 7.01 6.40
C ASN A 31 2.18 5.82 6.19
N ARG A 32 1.84 4.66 6.76
CA ARG A 32 2.60 3.42 6.56
C ARG A 32 1.70 2.43 5.83
N LEU A 33 2.13 2.00 4.65
CA LEU A 33 1.46 0.97 3.86
C LEU A 33 2.04 -0.40 4.22
N PHE A 34 1.21 -1.27 4.77
CA PHE A 34 1.51 -2.68 5.02
C PHE A 34 1.08 -3.51 3.81
N MET A 35 1.91 -4.50 3.45
CA MET A 35 1.69 -5.38 2.30
C MET A 35 1.99 -6.82 2.74
N THR A 36 0.99 -7.70 2.68
CA THR A 36 1.15 -9.11 3.07
C THR A 36 1.63 -9.93 1.90
N GLY A 37 2.89 -10.38 1.96
CA GLY A 37 3.42 -11.44 1.11
C GLY A 37 3.00 -12.82 1.64
N SER A 38 3.42 -13.88 0.95
CA SER A 38 3.06 -15.24 1.36
C SER A 38 3.67 -15.63 2.71
N GLN A 39 4.94 -15.32 2.93
CA GLN A 39 5.68 -15.69 4.15
C GLN A 39 6.18 -14.48 4.93
N SER A 40 6.06 -13.28 4.35
CA SER A 40 6.65 -12.06 4.87
C SER A 40 5.64 -10.92 4.90
N LEU A 41 5.79 -10.02 5.87
CA LEU A 41 5.06 -8.75 5.93
C LEU A 41 6.02 -7.61 5.54
N TYR A 42 5.67 -6.87 4.50
CA TYR A 42 6.43 -5.71 4.06
C TYR A 42 5.73 -4.43 4.52
N ALA A 43 6.52 -3.40 4.85
CA ALA A 43 5.99 -2.08 5.23
C ALA A 43 6.80 -0.98 4.54
N LEU A 44 6.09 0.00 3.99
CA LEU A 44 6.67 1.16 3.34
C LEU A 44 6.06 2.43 3.93
N TYR A 45 6.88 3.44 4.19
CA TYR A 45 6.38 4.78 4.46
C TYR A 45 5.96 5.44 3.14
N THR A 46 4.79 6.06 3.15
CA THR A 46 4.22 6.79 2.03
C THR A 46 3.95 8.23 2.44
N GLU A 47 4.10 9.17 1.50
CA GLU A 47 3.61 10.54 1.70
C GLU A 47 2.07 10.60 1.68
N ALA A 48 1.42 9.61 1.06
CA ALA A 48 -0.03 9.46 1.11
C ALA A 48 -0.51 9.00 2.50
N ILE A 49 -1.69 9.49 2.90
CA ILE A 49 -2.36 9.14 4.15
C ILE A 49 -3.58 8.28 3.82
N GLY A 50 -3.74 7.17 4.54
CA GLY A 50 -4.87 6.26 4.39
C GLY A 50 -6.21 6.98 4.57
N ALA A 51 -7.17 6.70 3.69
CA ALA A 51 -8.50 7.29 3.74
C ALA A 51 -9.19 6.94 5.07
N HIS A 52 -9.75 7.95 5.73
CA HIS A 52 -10.61 7.79 6.89
C HIS A 52 -11.96 8.38 6.57
N ILE A 53 -12.99 7.55 6.56
CA ILE A 53 -14.37 8.03 6.51
C ILE A 53 -14.64 8.59 7.90
N THR A 54 -14.90 9.90 7.97
CA THR A 54 -15.38 10.57 9.17
C THR A 54 -16.89 10.73 9.06
#